data_AF-A0A401Q7H3-F1
#
_entry.id   AF-A0A401Q7H3-F1
#
_cell.length_a   1.000
_cell.length_b   1.000
_cell.length_c   1.000
_cell.angle_alpha   90.00
_cell.angle_beta   90.00
_cell.angle_gamma   90.00
#
_symmetry.space_group_name_H-M   'P 1'
#
loop_
_entity.id
_entity.type
_entity.pdbx_description
1 polymer ?
#
loop_
_entity_poly.entity_id
_entity_poly.type
_entity_poly.pdbx_seq_one_letter_code
_entity_poly.pdbx_strand_id
1 'polypeptide(L)'
;MLKNCSGLEDPTFGYKTGQPCILIRMNRIINLLVGEGTTPNVTCAVLHAYPESIGNMAFYPENGTFDLSYFPYYGRQPQPTYTNPLVAVKFLTLKKNRELEIQCKINGPGIISDNPYEKFEGRVIFHLDIKK
;
A
#
# COMPACT_ATOMS: atom_id res chain seq x y z
N MET A 1 -13.39 -2.25 5.81
CA MET A 1 -12.44 -1.86 4.75
C MET A 1 -11.07 -2.50 4.94
N LEU A 2 -10.35 -2.24 6.05
CA LEU A 2 -9.00 -2.79 6.30
C LEU A 2 -8.97 -4.18 6.97
N LYS A 3 -10.14 -4.79 7.22
CA LYS A 3 -10.34 -6.13 7.82
C LYS A 3 -9.37 -6.39 9.00
N ASN A 4 -8.54 -7.42 8.91
CA ASN A 4 -7.63 -7.87 9.98
C ASN A 4 -6.52 -6.85 10.31
N CYS A 5 -6.33 -5.83 9.46
CA CYS A 5 -5.40 -4.72 9.69
C CYS A 5 -6.10 -3.47 10.26
N SER A 6 -7.34 -3.58 10.74
CA SER A 6 -8.11 -2.46 11.28
C SER A 6 -7.82 -2.12 12.75
N GLY A 7 -7.18 -3.02 13.50
CA GLY A 7 -6.96 -2.84 14.94
C GLY A 7 -8.13 -3.31 15.82
N LEU A 8 -9.27 -3.73 15.24
CA LEU A 8 -10.46 -4.14 15.99
C LEU A 8 -10.29 -5.50 16.68
N GLU A 9 -9.79 -6.50 15.95
CA GLU A 9 -9.53 -7.85 16.49
C GLU A 9 -8.10 -7.97 17.04
N ASP A 10 -7.14 -7.34 16.36
CA ASP A 10 -5.73 -7.31 16.77
C ASP A 10 -5.23 -5.86 16.85
N PRO A 11 -5.15 -5.28 18.06
CA PRO A 11 -4.69 -3.91 18.25
C PRO A 11 -3.18 -3.73 17.96
N THR A 12 -2.44 -4.82 17.78
CA THR A 12 -1.02 -4.79 17.42
C THR A 12 -0.79 -4.84 15.92
N PHE A 13 -1.85 -4.87 15.10
CA PHE A 13 -1.75 -4.84 13.63
C PHE A 13 -0.82 -5.94 13.07
N GLY A 14 -0.80 -7.12 13.69
CA GLY A 14 0.03 -8.26 13.31
C GLY A 14 1.51 -8.15 13.69
N TYR A 15 1.95 -7.05 14.31
CA TYR A 15 3.35 -6.89 14.72
C TYR A 15 3.74 -7.91 15.80
N LYS A 16 2.85 -8.21 16.76
CA LYS A 16 3.13 -9.17 17.84
C LYS A 16 3.32 -10.60 17.33
N THR A 17 2.64 -10.99 16.25
CA THR A 17 2.75 -12.34 15.65
C THR A 17 3.85 -12.43 14.60
N GLY A 18 4.51 -11.32 14.27
CA GLY A 18 5.49 -11.26 13.18
C GLY A 18 4.86 -11.34 11.79
N GLN A 19 3.59 -10.92 11.67
CA GLN A 19 2.86 -10.78 10.40
C GLN A 19 2.32 -9.35 10.27
N PRO A 20 3.21 -8.35 10.14
CA PRO A 20 2.84 -6.95 10.24
C PRO A 20 1.91 -6.52 9.11
N CYS A 21 1.00 -5.61 9.44
CA CYS A 21 0.20 -4.85 8.48
C CYS A 21 0.85 -3.50 8.23
N ILE A 22 1.11 -3.18 6.96
CA ILE A 22 1.62 -1.88 6.53
C ILE A 22 0.54 -1.17 5.73
N LEU A 23 0.29 0.10 6.04
CA LEU A 23 -0.72 0.91 5.37
C LEU A 23 -0.09 1.74 4.24
N ILE A 24 -0.62 1.60 3.05
CA ILE A 24 -0.25 2.36 1.86
C ILE A 24 -1.32 3.43 1.65
N ARG A 25 -0.88 4.69 1.62
CA ARG A 25 -1.73 5.86 1.41
C ARG A 25 -1.34 6.55 0.12
N MET A 26 -2.32 6.84 -0.73
CA MET A 26 -2.12 7.65 -1.93
C MET A 26 -2.18 9.15 -1.59
N ASN A 27 -1.27 9.94 -2.17
CA ASN A 27 -1.32 11.40 -2.06
C ASN A 27 -2.55 11.94 -2.83
N ARG A 28 -3.26 12.90 -2.22
CA ARG A 28 -4.42 13.53 -2.85
C ARG A 28 -3.98 14.74 -3.67
N ILE A 29 -4.47 14.83 -4.90
CA ILE A 29 -4.17 15.91 -5.86
C ILE A 29 -5.51 16.47 -6.35
N ILE A 30 -5.63 17.80 -6.41
CA ILE A 30 -6.87 18.46 -6.82
C ILE A 30 -7.16 18.13 -8.29
N ASN A 31 -8.40 17.74 -8.59
CA ASN A 31 -8.89 17.38 -9.94
C ASN A 31 -8.15 16.21 -10.60
N LEU A 32 -7.42 15.38 -9.85
CA LEU A 32 -6.81 14.17 -10.39
C LEU A 32 -7.87 13.12 -10.69
N LEU A 33 -7.91 12.68 -11.94
CA LEU A 33 -8.66 11.50 -12.38
C LEU A 33 -7.69 10.33 -12.49
N VAL A 34 -8.06 9.19 -11.91
CA VAL A 34 -7.18 8.03 -11.81
C VAL A 34 -7.69 6.89 -12.67
N GLY A 35 -6.78 6.23 -13.38
CA GLY A 35 -7.00 4.94 -14.01
C GLY A 35 -7.94 4.94 -15.21
N GLU A 36 -8.34 6.10 -15.75
CA GLU A 36 -9.23 6.19 -16.93
C GLU A 36 -10.50 5.33 -16.80
N GLY A 37 -11.03 5.19 -15.58
CA GLY A 37 -12.18 4.33 -15.28
C GLY A 37 -11.84 2.92 -14.77
N THR A 38 -10.56 2.56 -14.70
CA THR A 38 -10.07 1.34 -14.03
C THR A 38 -9.60 1.64 -12.61
N THR A 39 -9.96 0.79 -11.65
CA THR A 39 -9.54 0.95 -10.25
C THR A 39 -8.05 0.67 -10.11
N PRO A 40 -7.23 1.64 -9.69
CA PRO A 40 -5.81 1.40 -9.48
C PRO A 40 -5.60 0.47 -8.29
N ASN A 41 -4.55 -0.35 -8.34
CA ASN A 41 -4.24 -1.32 -7.30
C ASN A 41 -2.80 -1.22 -6.82
N VAL A 42 -2.55 -1.73 -5.61
CA VAL A 42 -1.21 -1.80 -5.03
C VAL A 42 -0.64 -3.18 -5.25
N THR A 43 0.60 -3.25 -5.74
CA THR A 43 1.41 -4.47 -5.75
C THR A 43 2.72 -4.23 -5.02
N CYS A 44 3.18 -5.24 -4.28
CA CYS A 44 4.43 -5.17 -3.53
C CYS A 44 5.38 -6.29 -3.98
N ALA A 45 6.67 -5.97 -4.08
CA ALA A 45 7.72 -6.89 -4.48
C ALA A 45 9.03 -6.54 -3.73
N VAL A 46 9.94 -7.50 -3.65
CA VAL A 46 11.27 -7.29 -3.08
C VAL A 46 12.25 -6.83 -4.17
N LEU A 47 13.13 -5.87 -3.89
CA LEU A 47 14.05 -5.30 -4.90
C LEU A 47 15.37 -6.07 -5.05
N HIS A 48 15.97 -6.46 -3.92
CA HIS A 48 17.33 -7.04 -3.88
C HIS A 48 17.36 -8.45 -3.28
N ALA A 49 16.29 -9.22 -3.44
CA ALA A 49 16.23 -10.62 -3.00
C ALA A 49 15.36 -11.46 -3.92
N TYR A 50 15.38 -12.78 -3.70
CA TYR A 50 14.49 -13.70 -4.41
C TYR A 50 13.03 -13.43 -4.05
N PRO A 51 12.09 -13.48 -5.01
CA PRO A 51 10.66 -13.30 -4.76
C PRO A 51 10.10 -14.21 -3.66
N GLU A 52 10.66 -15.42 -3.46
CA GLU A 52 10.20 -16.29 -2.36
C GLU A 52 10.55 -15.78 -0.96
N SER A 53 11.34 -14.71 -0.84
CA SER A 53 11.73 -14.12 0.45
C SER A 53 10.59 -13.33 1.09
N ILE A 54 9.72 -12.71 0.27
CA ILE A 54 8.57 -11.92 0.74
C ILE A 54 7.37 -12.82 1.09
N GLY A 55 7.30 -14.01 0.48
CA GLY A 55 6.24 -14.98 0.69
C GLY A 55 4.86 -14.46 0.29
N ASN A 56 3.83 -15.04 0.92
CA ASN A 56 2.44 -14.67 0.66
C ASN A 56 2.06 -13.38 1.39
N MET A 57 1.30 -12.55 0.68
CA MET A 57 0.76 -11.29 1.19
C MET A 57 -0.76 -11.28 1.01
N ALA A 58 -1.46 -10.63 1.94
CA ALA A 58 -2.88 -10.34 1.81
C ALA A 58 -3.08 -8.82 1.73
N PHE A 59 -3.99 -8.39 0.85
CA PHE A 59 -4.33 -6.98 0.68
C PHE A 59 -5.75 -6.71 1.19
N TYR A 60 -5.94 -5.54 1.81
CA TYR A 60 -7.25 -5.06 2.26
C TYR A 60 -7.45 -3.59 1.84
N PRO A 61 -8.49 -3.25 1.05
CA PRO A 61 -9.51 -4.14 0.48
C PRO A 61 -8.91 -5.20 -0.46
N GLU A 62 -9.71 -6.21 -0.82
CA GLU A 62 -9.26 -7.29 -1.70
C GLU A 62 -8.69 -6.72 -3.01
N ASN A 63 -7.64 -7.37 -3.53
CA ASN A 63 -6.83 -6.89 -4.66
C ASN A 63 -6.06 -5.58 -4.42
N GLY A 64 -6.11 -5.01 -3.21
CA GLY A 64 -5.35 -3.80 -2.85
C GLY A 64 -5.76 -2.57 -3.65
N THR A 65 -7.04 -2.44 -3.95
CA THR A 65 -7.57 -1.39 -4.83
C THR A 65 -7.85 -0.08 -4.09
N PHE A 66 -7.70 1.03 -4.81
CA PHE A 66 -8.29 2.30 -4.41
C PHE A 66 -9.60 2.51 -5.17
N ASP A 67 -10.69 2.67 -4.43
CA ASP A 67 -12.02 2.87 -4.99
C ASP A 67 -12.11 4.23 -5.73
N LEU A 68 -12.66 4.21 -6.94
CA LEU A 68 -12.78 5.41 -7.78
C LEU A 68 -13.69 6.48 -7.17
N SER A 69 -14.60 6.13 -6.26
CA SER A 69 -15.46 7.08 -5.55
C SER A 69 -14.70 8.10 -4.70
N TYR A 70 -13.43 7.85 -4.37
CA TYR A 70 -12.56 8.82 -3.70
C TYR A 70 -11.97 9.89 -4.63
N PHE A 71 -12.25 9.81 -5.93
CA PHE A 71 -11.69 10.69 -6.96
C PHE A 71 -12.79 11.33 -7.83
N PRO A 72 -12.60 12.57 -8.31
CA PRO A 72 -11.48 13.45 -7.99
C PRO A 72 -11.61 14.09 -6.60
N TYR A 73 -10.47 14.44 -6.01
CA TYR A 73 -10.42 15.32 -4.84
C TYR A 73 -10.54 16.78 -5.31
N TYR A 74 -11.45 17.56 -4.73
CA TYR A 74 -11.69 18.96 -5.13
C TYR A 74 -10.99 19.98 -4.25
N GLY A 75 -10.29 19.55 -3.19
CA GLY A 75 -9.61 20.44 -2.26
C GLY A 75 -10.27 20.49 -0.88
N ARG A 76 -9.55 21.07 0.08
CA ARG A 76 -9.94 21.05 1.50
C ARG A 76 -11.16 21.92 1.79
N GLN A 77 -11.35 23.01 1.03
CA GLN A 77 -12.51 23.89 1.17
C GLN A 77 -13.82 23.22 0.71
N PRO A 78 -13.92 22.68 -0.52
CA PRO A 78 -15.15 22.03 -0.98
C PRO A 78 -15.38 20.65 -0.33
N GLN A 79 -14.33 19.95 0.09
CA GLN A 79 -14.44 18.63 0.73
C GLN A 79 -13.68 18.60 2.08
N PRO A 80 -14.20 19.27 3.13
CA PRO A 80 -13.50 19.43 4.40
C PRO A 80 -13.34 18.13 5.19
N THR A 81 -14.25 17.18 5.02
CA THR A 81 -14.24 15.86 5.68
C THR A 81 -13.60 14.77 4.83
N TYR A 82 -12.99 15.10 3.69
CA TYR A 82 -12.34 14.13 2.82
C TYR A 82 -11.19 13.43 3.52
N THR A 83 -11.20 12.10 3.47
CA THR A 83 -10.12 11.22 3.95
C THR A 83 -9.52 10.44 2.79
N ASN A 84 -8.19 10.38 2.74
CA ASN A 84 -7.47 9.59 1.73
C ASN A 84 -7.86 8.10 1.82
N PRO A 85 -8.06 7.42 0.68
CA PRO A 85 -8.26 5.98 0.69
C PRO A 85 -6.95 5.28 1.12
N LEU A 86 -7.11 4.15 1.79
CA LEU A 86 -6.03 3.36 2.38
C LEU A 86 -6.11 1.92 1.88
N VAL A 87 -4.95 1.34 1.60
CA VAL A 87 -4.77 -0.09 1.35
C VAL A 87 -3.83 -0.64 2.41
N ALA A 88 -4.22 -1.71 3.09
CA ALA A 88 -3.32 -2.45 3.96
C ALA A 88 -2.70 -3.63 3.21
N VAL A 89 -1.40 -3.83 3.38
CA VAL A 89 -0.69 -5.06 2.99
C VAL A 89 -0.27 -5.80 4.25
N LYS A 90 -0.68 -7.05 4.38
CA LYS A 90 -0.33 -7.95 5.47
C LYS A 90 0.63 -9.02 4.98
N PHE A 91 1.80 -9.10 5.59
CA PHE A 91 2.81 -10.11 5.25
C PHE A 91 2.56 -11.39 6.06
N LEU A 92 2.19 -12.49 5.40
CA LEU A 92 1.77 -13.73 6.08
C LEU A 92 2.94 -14.68 6.33
N THR A 93 3.85 -14.79 5.36
CA THR A 93 4.94 -15.78 5.39
C THR A 93 6.30 -15.14 5.06
N LEU A 94 6.54 -13.93 5.58
CA LEU A 94 7.83 -13.23 5.42
C LEU A 94 8.97 -14.01 6.11
N LYS A 95 10.14 -14.12 5.48
CA LYS A 95 11.33 -14.70 6.12
C LYS A 95 11.83 -13.78 7.26
N LYS A 96 12.04 -14.35 8.44
CA LYS A 96 12.52 -13.66 9.66
C LYS A 96 14.05 -13.55 9.71
N ASN A 97 14.56 -12.69 10.59
CA ASN A 97 16.00 -12.44 10.84
C ASN A 97 16.78 -12.07 9.57
N ARG A 98 16.14 -11.29 8.70
CA ARG A 98 16.71 -10.83 7.45
C ARG A 98 16.04 -9.52 7.09
N GLU A 99 16.87 -8.52 6.83
CA GLU A 99 16.40 -7.26 6.28
C GLU A 99 16.04 -7.44 4.80
N LEU A 100 14.81 -7.04 4.45
CA LEU A 100 14.28 -7.06 3.10
C LEU A 100 13.89 -5.65 2.69
N GLU A 101 14.34 -5.23 1.51
CA GLU A 101 13.90 -3.98 0.89
C GLU A 101 12.69 -4.25 -0.01
N ILE A 102 11.53 -3.75 0.41
CA ILE A 102 10.24 -3.99 -0.23
C ILE A 102 9.80 -2.71 -0.94
N GLN A 103 9.44 -2.85 -2.20
CA GLN A 103 8.80 -1.82 -3.01
C GLN A 103 7.32 -2.14 -3.16
N CYS A 104 6.46 -1.21 -2.75
CA CYS A 104 5.04 -1.23 -3.09
C CYS A 104 4.75 -0.12 -4.11
N LYS A 105 4.13 -0.47 -5.23
CA LYS A 105 3.76 0.48 -6.29
C LYS A 105 2.27 0.45 -6.57
N ILE A 106 1.76 1.56 -7.06
CA ILE A 106 0.39 1.70 -7.52
C ILE A 106 0.38 1.46 -9.04
N ASN A 107 -0.44 0.52 -9.49
CA ASN A 107 -0.63 0.24 -10.91
C ASN A 107 -1.97 0.81 -11.35
N GLY A 108 -1.96 1.54 -12.46
CA GLY A 108 -3.15 2.09 -13.07
C GLY A 108 -2.78 3.02 -14.23
N PRO A 109 -3.66 3.18 -15.23
CA PRO A 109 -3.49 4.17 -16.28
C PRO A 109 -3.23 5.57 -15.70
N GLY A 110 -2.24 6.26 -16.26
CA GLY A 110 -1.85 7.62 -15.85
C GLY A 110 -1.02 7.71 -14.55
N ILE A 111 -0.67 6.59 -13.91
CA ILE A 111 0.19 6.58 -12.72
C ILE A 111 1.62 6.21 -13.10
N ILE A 112 2.55 7.14 -12.86
CA ILE A 112 3.99 6.92 -13.03
C ILE A 112 4.55 6.26 -11.75
N SER A 113 5.29 5.17 -11.89
CA SER A 113 5.88 4.44 -10.74
C SER A 113 7.33 3.99 -10.97
N ASP A 114 7.93 4.45 -12.06
CA ASP A 114 9.25 4.08 -12.55
C ASP A 114 10.22 5.26 -12.67
N ASN A 115 9.83 6.46 -12.20
CA ASN A 115 10.70 7.64 -12.20
C ASN A 115 12.00 7.39 -11.42
N PRO A 116 13.20 7.47 -12.05
CA PRO A 116 14.47 7.22 -11.37
C PRO A 116 14.90 8.35 -10.42
N TYR A 117 14.37 9.56 -10.59
CA TYR A 117 14.74 10.74 -9.80
C TYR A 117 13.86 10.90 -8.55
N GLU A 118 12.63 10.41 -8.58
CA GLU A 118 11.69 10.49 -7.46
C GLU A 118 11.34 9.10 -6.94
N LYS A 119 11.83 8.77 -5.74
CA LYS A 119 11.67 7.44 -5.15
C LYS A 119 10.26 7.19 -4.63
N PHE A 120 9.47 8.26 -4.42
CA PHE A 120 8.14 8.19 -3.83
C PHE A 120 6.99 8.61 -4.78
N GLU A 121 7.25 8.67 -6.08
CA GLU A 121 6.24 8.92 -7.11
C GLU A 121 5.59 7.60 -7.53
N GLY A 122 4.31 7.42 -7.20
CA GLY A 122 3.53 6.21 -7.51
C GLY A 122 4.05 4.90 -6.91
N ARG A 123 5.11 4.95 -6.10
CA ARG A 123 5.66 3.83 -5.34
C ARG A 123 6.20 4.29 -3.98
N VAL A 124 6.46 3.33 -3.10
CA VAL A 124 7.17 3.52 -1.84
C VAL A 124 8.11 2.34 -1.64
N ILE A 125 9.31 2.63 -1.14
CA ILE A 125 10.32 1.64 -0.82
C ILE A 125 10.61 1.73 0.68
N PHE A 126 10.62 0.61 1.37
CA PHE A 126 10.92 0.54 2.79
C PHE A 126 11.67 -0.75 3.14
N HIS A 127 12.44 -0.68 4.22
CA HIS A 127 13.16 -1.81 4.78
C HIS A 127 12.31 -2.48 5.85
N LEU A 128 12.23 -3.81 5.83
CA LEU A 128 11.50 -4.60 6.80
C LEU A 128 12.39 -5.74 7.30
N ASP A 129 12.61 -5.76 8.62
CA ASP A 129 13.28 -6.87 9.32
C ASP A 129 12.39 -7.31 10.50
N ILE A 130 12.05 -8.60 10.51
CA ILE A 130 11.30 -9.21 11.60
C ILE A 130 12.26 -10.08 12.40
N LYS A 131 12.70 -9.55 13.54
CA LYS A 131 13.56 -10.28 14.49
C LYS A 131 12.75 -11.34 15.25
N LYS A 132 13.41 -12.44 15.59
CA LYS A 132 12.85 -13.51 16.42
C LYS A 132 12.79 -13.11 17.89
#